data_AF-A0A4Q9FKH1-F1
#
_entry.id   AF-A0A4Q9FKH1-F1
#
_cell.length_a   1.000
_cell.length_b   1.000
_cell.length_c   1.000
_cell.angle_alpha   90.00
_cell.angle_beta   90.00
_cell.angle_gamma   90.00
#
_symmetry.space_group_name_H-M   'P 1'
#
loop_
_entity.id
_entity.type
_entity.pdbx_description
1 polymer ?
#
loop_
_entity_poly.entity_id
_entity_poly.type
_entity_poly.pdbx_seq_one_letter_code
_entity_poly.pdbx_strand_id
1 'polypeptide(L)'
;MCDFFSSLKEMGISQIGLSITYDKNLVSVSLLPKSESNDKSLKKLKALTISLPVNEMDERFFEIINEPLEKTKVGFNNVEAYEKSLQDKLSKTESGKKQKESVSKDVKSLQEFVGKNGFNPLKDHKTAIEMAEKILAVNPNQKDAKKVIKDMSAYTEPSLF
;
A
#
# COMPACT_ATOMS: atom_id res chain seq x y z
N MET A 1 -7.95 -3.77 25.53
CA MET A 1 -6.53 -3.52 25.89
C MET A 1 -5.69 -3.96 24.69
N CYS A 2 -4.71 -3.16 24.27
CA CYS A 2 -3.85 -3.52 23.13
C CYS A 2 -2.62 -4.29 23.64
N ASP A 3 -2.53 -5.58 23.31
CA ASP A 3 -1.43 -6.47 23.71
C ASP A 3 -0.23 -6.42 22.74
N PHE A 4 0.10 -5.21 22.27
CA PHE A 4 1.11 -4.98 21.24
C PHE A 4 2.50 -5.50 21.66
N PHE A 5 3.03 -5.01 22.78
CA PHE A 5 4.38 -5.41 23.24
C PHE A 5 4.46 -6.89 23.62
N SER A 6 3.40 -7.44 24.24
CA SER A 6 3.32 -8.86 24.56
C SER A 6 3.37 -9.71 23.29
N SER A 7 2.62 -9.31 22.25
CA SER A 7 2.62 -10.00 20.95
C SER A 7 3.97 -9.96 20.27
N LEU A 8 4.70 -8.83 20.32
CA LEU A 8 6.05 -8.74 19.76
C LEU A 8 7.04 -9.71 20.42
N LYS A 9 6.96 -9.84 21.74
CA LYS A 9 7.78 -10.77 22.52
C LYS A 9 7.47 -12.23 22.17
N GLU A 10 6.19 -12.60 22.10
CA GLU A 10 5.75 -13.94 21.67
C GLU A 10 6.21 -14.29 20.26
N MET A 11 6.27 -13.28 19.39
CA MET A 11 6.70 -13.39 17.99
C MET A 11 8.22 -13.54 17.80
N GLY A 12 9.02 -13.48 18.87
CA GLY A 12 10.49 -13.56 18.78
C GLY A 12 11.12 -12.33 18.11
N ILE A 13 10.41 -11.19 18.12
CA ILE A 13 10.94 -9.90 17.67
C ILE A 13 11.68 -9.29 18.86
N SER A 14 13.01 -9.22 18.78
CA SER A 14 13.85 -8.69 19.85
C SER A 14 13.98 -7.18 19.81
N GLN A 15 13.82 -6.57 18.63
CA GLN A 15 13.93 -5.13 18.44
C GLN A 15 12.97 -4.62 17.36
N ILE A 16 12.48 -3.39 17.51
CA ILE A 16 11.76 -2.66 16.45
C ILE A 16 12.42 -1.30 16.24
N GLY A 17 12.69 -0.97 14.97
CA GLY A 17 12.98 0.40 14.56
C GLY A 17 11.68 1.15 14.30
N LEU A 18 11.46 2.25 15.01
CA LEU A 18 10.32 3.16 14.78
C LEU A 18 10.85 4.41 14.07
N SER A 19 10.27 4.75 12.93
CA SER A 19 10.50 6.03 12.25
C SER A 19 9.18 6.78 12.13
N ILE A 20 9.17 8.05 12.51
CA ILE A 20 7.99 8.92 12.43
C ILE A 20 8.37 10.08 11.52
N THR A 21 7.57 10.29 10.47
CA THR A 21 7.76 11.38 9.51
C THR A 21 6.47 12.19 9.42
N TYR A 22 6.58 13.51 9.46
CA TYR A 22 5.45 14.41 9.27
C TYR A 22 5.49 15.00 7.87
N ASP A 23 4.37 14.91 7.14
CA ASP A 23 4.17 15.57 5.86
C ASP A 23 2.83 16.32 5.88
N LYS A 24 2.91 17.65 5.94
CA LYS A 24 1.76 18.56 6.06
C LYS A 24 0.83 18.16 7.21
N ASN A 25 -0.31 17.56 6.89
CA ASN A 25 -1.34 17.14 7.85
C ASN A 25 -1.30 15.63 8.15
N LEU A 26 -0.37 14.89 7.55
CA LEU A 26 -0.21 13.45 7.73
C LEU A 26 1.01 13.16 8.59
N VAL A 27 0.88 12.13 9.42
CA VAL A 27 1.99 11.47 10.10
C VAL A 27 2.13 10.07 9.53
N SER A 28 3.35 9.76 9.12
CA SER A 28 3.76 8.45 8.63
C SER A 28 4.58 7.76 9.71
N VAL A 29 4.10 6.65 10.23
CA VAL A 29 4.82 5.82 11.20
C VAL A 29 5.26 4.53 10.52
N SER A 30 6.57 4.30 10.48
CA SER A 30 7.19 3.10 9.95
C SER A 30 7.77 2.24 11.07
N LEU A 31 7.32 1.00 11.21
CA LEU A 31 7.85 0.01 12.16
C LEU A 31 8.64 -1.06 11.41
N LEU A 32 9.94 -1.16 11.65
CA LEU A 32 10.80 -2.21 11.11
C LEU A 32 11.14 -3.21 12.21
N PRO A 33 10.48 -4.37 12.26
CA PRO A 33 10.85 -5.43 13.19
C PRO A 33 12.20 -6.03 12.80
N LYS A 34 13.09 -6.14 13.79
CA LYS A 34 14.37 -6.82 13.68
C LYS A 34 14.29 -8.10 14.52
N SER A 35 14.59 -9.21 13.89
CA SER A 35 14.73 -10.49 14.57
C SER A 35 16.21 -10.87 14.62
N GLU A 36 16.64 -11.41 15.75
CA GLU A 36 17.95 -12.06 15.90
C GLU A 36 17.97 -13.47 15.27
N SER A 37 16.85 -13.92 14.71
CA SER A 37 16.77 -15.22 14.07
C SER A 37 17.67 -15.33 12.83
N ASN A 38 18.33 -16.48 12.69
CA ASN A 38 19.05 -16.86 11.49
C ASN A 38 18.12 -17.26 10.32
N ASP A 39 16.81 -17.27 10.56
CA ASP A 39 15.82 -17.54 9.53
C ASP A 39 15.80 -16.42 8.47
N LYS A 40 16.06 -16.80 7.21
CA LYS A 40 16.08 -15.88 6.06
C LYS A 40 14.72 -15.21 5.83
N SER A 41 13.61 -15.79 6.29
CA SER A 41 12.27 -15.20 6.18
C SER A 41 12.11 -14.00 7.12
N LEU A 42 12.65 -14.08 8.34
CA LEU A 42 12.61 -13.01 9.34
C LEU A 42 13.53 -11.82 8.98
N LYS A 43 14.58 -12.06 8.18
CA LYS A 43 15.40 -10.99 7.59
C LYS A 43 14.74 -10.24 6.42
N LYS A 44 13.64 -10.77 5.87
CA LYS A 44 12.88 -10.16 4.76
C LYS A 44 11.67 -9.35 5.23
N LEU A 45 11.49 -9.17 6.54
CA LEU A 45 10.40 -8.35 7.07
C LEU A 45 10.57 -6.91 6.58
N LYS A 46 9.61 -6.46 5.79
CA LYS A 46 9.56 -5.07 5.33
C LYS A 46 9.10 -4.17 6.48
N ALA A 47 9.49 -2.90 6.38
CA ALA A 47 9.02 -1.88 7.30
C ALA A 47 7.51 -1.65 7.11
N LEU A 48 6.78 -1.61 8.22
CA LEU A 48 5.34 -1.42 8.28
C LEU A 48 5.04 0.06 8.33
N THR A 49 4.62 0.64 7.21
CA THR A 49 4.35 2.09 7.14
C THR A 49 2.85 2.35 7.17
N ILE A 50 2.41 3.17 8.11
CA ILE A 50 1.05 3.69 8.23
C ILE A 50 1.13 5.18 8.05
N SER A 51 0.28 5.76 7.21
CA SER A 51 0.21 7.20 7.00
C SER A 51 -1.22 7.67 7.18
N LEU A 52 -1.46 8.50 8.19
CA LEU A 52 -2.79 8.99 8.57
C LEU A 52 -2.70 10.43 9.09
N PRO A 53 -3.82 11.17 9.14
CA PRO A 53 -3.89 12.41 9.90
C PRO A 53 -3.46 12.20 11.36
N VAL A 54 -2.84 13.22 11.98
CA VAL A 54 -2.28 13.11 13.33
C VAL A 54 -3.31 12.64 14.36
N ASN A 55 -4.51 13.23 14.34
CA ASN A 55 -5.60 12.85 15.24
C ASN A 55 -6.05 11.39 15.04
N GLU A 56 -6.17 10.91 13.79
CA GLU A 56 -6.53 9.52 13.51
C GLU A 56 -5.40 8.56 13.91
N MET A 57 -4.15 8.98 13.76
CA MET A 57 -2.99 8.19 14.20
C MET A 57 -3.01 8.00 15.72
N ASP A 58 -3.21 9.07 16.50
CA ASP A 58 -3.24 9.01 17.96
C ASP A 58 -4.33 8.06 18.48
N GLU A 59 -5.50 8.06 17.85
CA GLU A 59 -6.64 7.24 18.28
C GLU A 59 -6.50 5.77 17.90
N ARG A 60 -5.93 5.47 16.72
CA ARG A 60 -6.09 4.13 16.10
C ARG A 60 -4.79 3.40 15.84
N PHE A 61 -3.62 4.00 16.10
CA PHE A 61 -2.32 3.42 15.80
C PHE A 61 -2.18 1.96 16.26
N PHE A 62 -2.42 1.70 17.55
CA PHE A 62 -2.28 0.35 18.10
C PHE A 62 -3.32 -0.62 17.54
N GLU A 63 -4.56 -0.18 17.31
CA GLU A 63 -5.60 -1.04 16.73
C GLU A 63 -5.30 -1.44 15.29
N ILE A 64 -4.71 -0.53 14.52
CA ILE A 64 -4.34 -0.75 13.13
C ILE A 64 -3.16 -1.71 13.04
N ILE A 65 -2.21 -1.65 13.98
CA ILE A 65 -1.00 -2.49 13.96
C ILE A 65 -1.18 -3.86 14.61
N ASN A 66 -2.02 -3.98 15.65
CA ASN A 66 -2.12 -5.24 16.39
C ASN A 66 -2.65 -6.40 15.54
N GLU A 67 -3.71 -6.17 14.77
CA GLU A 67 -4.35 -7.26 14.01
C GLU A 67 -3.47 -7.80 12.87
N PRO A 68 -2.78 -6.95 12.08
CA PRO A 68 -1.76 -7.44 11.16
C PRO A 68 -0.71 -8.29 11.87
N LEU A 69 -0.21 -7.86 13.04
CA LEU A 69 0.80 -8.61 13.81
C LEU A 69 0.27 -9.97 14.28
N GLU A 70 -0.98 -10.03 14.74
CA GLU A 70 -1.65 -11.28 15.11
C GLU A 70 -1.81 -12.23 13.91
N LYS A 71 -2.18 -11.71 12.74
CA LYS A 71 -2.30 -12.52 11.51
C LYS A 71 -0.95 -13.09 11.05
N THR A 72 0.17 -12.40 11.33
CA THR A 72 1.52 -12.95 11.12
C THR A 72 1.93 -14.04 12.11
N LYS A 73 1.28 -14.19 13.29
CA LYS A 73 1.57 -15.30 14.22
C LYS A 73 1.35 -16.67 13.56
N VAL A 74 0.48 -16.77 12.55
CA VAL A 74 0.13 -18.03 11.86
C VAL A 74 1.06 -18.35 10.67
N GLY A 75 1.95 -17.43 10.29
CA GLY A 75 2.92 -17.70 9.24
C GLY A 75 3.72 -16.48 8.83
N PHE A 76 4.93 -16.35 9.35
CA PHE A 76 5.93 -15.36 8.90
C PHE A 76 6.32 -15.50 7.41
N ASN A 77 5.80 -16.51 6.72
CA ASN A 77 5.97 -16.72 5.29
C ASN A 77 5.00 -15.89 4.42
N ASN A 78 4.10 -15.10 4.99
CA ASN A 78 3.05 -14.44 4.22
C ASN A 78 2.99 -12.92 4.45
N VAL A 79 4.11 -12.24 4.18
CA VAL A 79 4.20 -10.76 4.14
C VAL A 79 3.08 -10.16 3.27
N GLU A 80 2.66 -10.85 2.21
CA GLU A 80 1.53 -10.43 1.36
C GLU A 80 0.18 -10.46 2.09
N ALA A 81 -0.09 -11.48 2.92
CA ALA A 81 -1.30 -11.55 3.72
C ALA A 81 -1.33 -10.44 4.78
N TYR A 82 -0.16 -10.11 5.33
CA TYR A 82 0.01 -9.00 6.27
C TYR A 82 -0.26 -7.65 5.61
N GLU A 83 0.41 -7.36 4.47
CA GLU A 83 0.21 -6.13 3.69
C GLU A 83 -1.25 -5.95 3.29
N LYS A 84 -1.92 -7.02 2.88
CA LYS A 84 -3.35 -7.01 2.52
C LYS A 84 -4.25 -6.69 3.72
N SER A 85 -3.96 -7.25 4.90
CA SER A 85 -4.73 -6.96 6.11
C SER A 85 -4.60 -5.51 6.58
N LEU A 86 -3.40 -4.94 6.42
CA LEU A 86 -3.11 -3.55 6.75
C LEU A 86 -3.87 -2.61 5.80
N GLN A 87 -3.83 -2.89 4.49
CA GLN A 87 -4.61 -2.15 3.50
C GLN A 87 -6.12 -2.24 3.76
N ASP A 88 -6.63 -3.43 4.10
CA ASP A 88 -8.06 -3.60 4.39
C ASP A 88 -8.49 -2.76 5.61
N LYS A 89 -7.66 -2.64 6.64
CA LYS A 89 -7.94 -1.78 7.80
C LYS A 89 -7.88 -0.30 7.46
N LEU A 90 -6.83 0.12 6.76
CA LEU A 90 -6.71 1.49 6.28
C LEU A 90 -7.96 1.86 5.46
N SER A 91 -8.42 0.98 4.56
CA SER A 91 -9.61 1.22 3.75
C SER A 91 -10.92 1.40 4.53
N LYS A 92 -10.97 1.00 5.81
CA LYS A 92 -12.15 1.11 6.69
C LYS A 92 -12.15 2.40 7.53
N THR A 93 -11.05 3.15 7.61
CA THR A 93 -11.02 4.48 8.27
C THR A 93 -11.77 5.51 7.42
N GLU A 94 -12.14 6.67 8.00
CA GLU A 94 -12.79 7.72 7.20
C GLU A 94 -11.87 8.26 6.10
N SER A 95 -10.60 8.46 6.42
CA SER A 95 -9.53 8.81 5.48
C SER A 95 -9.39 7.76 4.37
N GLY A 96 -9.39 6.46 4.70
CA GLY A 96 -9.30 5.39 3.72
C GLY A 96 -10.56 5.18 2.89
N LYS A 97 -11.76 5.44 3.44
CA LYS A 97 -13.01 5.46 2.67
C LYS A 97 -12.99 6.58 1.63
N LYS A 98 -12.59 7.79 2.02
CA LYS A 98 -12.43 8.93 1.09
C LYS A 98 -11.38 8.64 0.01
N GLN A 99 -10.24 8.05 0.39
CA GLN A 99 -9.23 7.60 -0.58
C GLN A 99 -9.77 6.54 -1.53
N LYS A 100 -10.49 5.53 -1.02
CA LYS A 100 -11.08 4.46 -1.84
C LYS A 100 -12.12 5.00 -2.82
N GLU A 101 -12.94 5.97 -2.39
CA GLU A 101 -13.88 6.65 -3.28
C GLU A 101 -13.17 7.48 -4.35
N SER A 102 -12.10 8.20 -4.00
CA SER A 102 -11.27 8.93 -4.98
C SER A 102 -10.66 7.97 -6.00
N VAL A 103 -9.98 6.92 -5.53
CA VAL A 103 -9.36 5.90 -6.38
C VAL A 103 -10.41 5.22 -7.26
N SER A 104 -11.61 4.95 -6.75
CA SER A 104 -12.71 4.38 -7.54
C SER A 104 -13.16 5.32 -8.68
N LYS A 105 -13.24 6.63 -8.42
CA LYS A 105 -13.54 7.63 -9.46
C LYS A 105 -12.41 7.69 -10.49
N ASP A 106 -11.17 7.74 -10.04
CA ASP A 106 -10.00 7.82 -10.91
C ASP A 106 -9.88 6.57 -11.81
N VAL A 107 -10.16 5.38 -11.26
CA VAL A 107 -10.22 4.13 -12.03
C VAL A 107 -11.33 4.16 -13.07
N LYS A 108 -12.53 4.67 -12.73
CA LYS A 108 -13.61 4.83 -13.72
C LYS A 108 -13.21 5.79 -14.83
N SER A 109 -12.63 6.94 -14.48
CA SER A 109 -12.14 7.91 -15.48
C SER A 109 -11.06 7.31 -16.38
N LEU A 110 -10.16 6.48 -15.84
CA LEU A 110 -9.17 5.75 -16.65
C LEU A 110 -9.83 4.76 -17.61
N GLN A 111 -10.80 3.97 -17.12
CA GLN A 111 -11.54 3.01 -17.95
C GLN A 111 -12.35 3.71 -19.05
N GLU A 112 -13.01 4.82 -18.74
CA GLU A 112 -13.74 5.65 -19.70
C GLU A 112 -12.79 6.27 -20.73
N PHE A 113 -11.61 6.74 -20.31
CA PHE A 113 -10.62 7.34 -21.20
C PHE A 113 -10.10 6.33 -22.23
N VAL A 114 -9.68 5.15 -21.78
CA VAL A 114 -9.16 4.08 -22.65
C VAL A 114 -10.27 3.41 -23.46
N GLY A 115 -11.50 3.37 -22.93
CA GLY A 115 -12.68 2.79 -23.59
C GLY A 115 -13.45 3.75 -24.50
N LYS A 116 -13.07 5.03 -24.58
CA LYS A 116 -13.80 6.04 -25.38
C LYS A 116 -13.65 5.76 -26.88
N ASN A 117 -14.74 5.89 -27.62
CA ASN A 117 -14.71 5.95 -29.09
C ASN A 117 -13.84 7.13 -29.53
N GLY A 118 -12.66 6.84 -30.08
CA GLY A 118 -11.66 7.83 -30.48
C GLY A 118 -10.36 7.80 -29.68
N PHE A 119 -10.23 6.93 -28.67
CA PHE A 119 -8.94 6.68 -28.02
C PHE A 119 -7.93 6.17 -29.04
N ASN A 120 -6.77 6.84 -29.12
CA ASN A 120 -5.69 6.49 -30.03
C ASN A 120 -4.45 6.11 -29.21
N PRO A 121 -4.10 4.81 -29.10
CA PRO A 121 -2.93 4.37 -28.36
C PRO A 121 -1.62 5.05 -28.78
N LEU A 122 -1.46 5.46 -30.04
CA LEU A 122 -0.24 6.15 -30.51
C LEU A 122 -0.14 7.62 -30.04
N LYS A 123 -1.27 8.25 -29.68
CA LYS A 123 -1.32 9.66 -29.27
C LYS A 123 -1.62 9.83 -27.79
N ASP A 124 -2.47 8.97 -27.25
CA ASP A 124 -3.08 9.10 -25.93
C ASP A 124 -2.42 8.20 -24.88
N HIS A 125 -1.45 7.35 -25.26
CA HIS A 125 -0.75 6.44 -24.33
C HIS A 125 -0.12 7.18 -23.15
N LYS A 126 0.49 8.35 -23.37
CA LYS A 126 1.13 9.12 -22.29
C LYS A 126 0.13 9.53 -21.23
N THR A 127 -1.00 10.08 -21.66
CA THR A 127 -2.09 10.49 -20.77
C THR A 127 -2.67 9.30 -20.02
N ALA A 128 -2.83 8.15 -20.69
CA ALA A 128 -3.31 6.92 -20.04
C ALA A 128 -2.32 6.38 -18.99
N ILE A 129 -1.01 6.44 -19.27
CA ILE A 129 0.06 6.08 -18.33
C ILE A 129 0.04 7.04 -17.13
N GLU A 130 0.01 8.35 -17.35
CA GLU A 130 -0.02 9.35 -16.27
C GLU A 130 -1.24 9.18 -15.35
N MET A 131 -2.42 8.90 -15.92
CA MET A 131 -3.63 8.61 -15.14
C MET A 131 -3.46 7.32 -14.31
N ALA A 132 -2.88 6.27 -14.90
CA ALA A 132 -2.63 5.02 -14.20
C ALA A 132 -1.56 5.15 -13.09
N GLU A 133 -0.50 5.92 -13.31
CA GLU A 133 0.53 6.20 -12.30
C GLU A 133 -0.04 6.95 -11.09
N LYS A 134 -0.93 7.93 -11.31
CA LYS A 134 -1.63 8.64 -10.22
C LYS A 134 -2.45 7.68 -9.36
N ILE A 135 -3.13 6.72 -9.97
CA ILE A 135 -3.88 5.68 -9.25
C ILE A 135 -2.93 4.79 -8.44
N LEU A 136 -1.80 4.38 -9.02
CA LEU A 136 -0.83 3.52 -8.34
C LEU A 136 -0.07 4.22 -7.22
N ALA A 137 0.11 5.54 -7.27
CA ALA A 137 0.69 6.33 -6.19
C ALA A 137 -0.16 6.26 -4.90
N VAL A 138 -1.49 6.11 -5.03
CA VAL A 138 -2.42 6.00 -3.90
C VAL A 138 -2.77 4.54 -3.59
N ASN A 139 -2.90 3.69 -4.62
CA ASN A 139 -3.15 2.26 -4.48
C ASN A 139 -2.19 1.45 -5.37
N PRO A 140 -1.01 1.06 -4.84
CA PRO A 140 0.03 0.36 -5.61
C PRO A 140 -0.38 -1.00 -6.18
N ASN A 141 -1.52 -1.57 -5.74
CA ASN A 141 -1.99 -2.89 -6.15
C ASN A 141 -3.24 -2.86 -7.04
N GLN A 142 -3.63 -1.69 -7.58
CA GLN A 142 -4.76 -1.57 -8.48
C GLN A 142 -4.45 -2.29 -9.82
N LYS A 143 -5.25 -3.31 -10.15
CA LYS A 143 -5.02 -4.22 -11.30
C LYS A 143 -5.19 -3.55 -12.66
N ASP A 144 -6.20 -2.71 -12.82
CA ASP A 144 -6.52 -2.03 -14.08
C ASP A 144 -5.45 -1.00 -14.43
N ALA A 145 -4.97 -0.23 -13.45
CA ALA A 145 -3.89 0.75 -13.63
C ALA A 145 -2.58 0.05 -14.01
N LYS A 146 -2.22 -1.08 -13.36
CA LYS A 146 -1.07 -1.90 -13.76
C LYS A 146 -1.21 -2.42 -15.20
N LYS A 147 -2.41 -2.84 -15.58
CA LYS A 147 -2.70 -3.32 -16.93
C LYS A 147 -2.55 -2.20 -17.96
N VAL A 148 -3.12 -1.02 -17.70
CA VAL A 148 -3.02 0.12 -18.62
C VAL A 148 -1.58 0.58 -18.79
N ILE A 149 -0.76 0.65 -17.74
CA ILE A 149 0.68 0.94 -17.89
C ILE A 149 1.33 -0.10 -18.80
N LYS A 150 1.14 -1.40 -18.53
CA LYS A 150 1.73 -2.45 -19.35
C LYS A 150 1.31 -2.36 -20.83
N ASP A 151 0.02 -2.17 -21.09
CA ASP A 151 -0.54 -2.12 -22.43
C ASP A 151 -0.11 -0.84 -23.17
N MET A 152 -0.02 0.29 -22.48
CA MET A 152 0.32 1.60 -23.07
C MET A 152 1.82 1.84 -23.18
N SER A 153 2.65 1.23 -22.33
CA SER A 153 4.11 1.33 -22.42
C SER A 153 4.68 0.70 -23.69
N ALA A 154 3.95 -0.24 -24.31
CA ALA A 154 4.28 -0.77 -25.63
C ALA A 154 4.29 0.30 -26.73
N TYR A 155 3.67 1.45 -26.50
CA TYR A 155 3.62 2.58 -27.45
C TYR A 155 4.59 3.72 -27.08
N THR A 156 5.27 3.64 -25.91
CA THR A 156 6.34 4.58 -25.54
C THR A 156 7.72 4.20 -26.07
N GLU A 157 7.94 2.92 -26.38
CA GLU A 157 9.18 2.46 -27.00
C GLU A 157 9.05 2.51 -28.53
N PRO A 158 10.00 3.13 -29.26
CA PRO A 158 10.02 2.99 -30.71
C PRO A 158 10.29 1.53 -31.05
N SER A 159 9.42 0.90 -31.85
CA SER A 159 9.73 -0.41 -32.42
C SER A 159 10.89 -0.24 -33.41
N LEU A 160 12.11 -0.43 -32.94
CA LEU A 160 13.31 -0.57 -33.78
C LEU A 160 13.44 -2.03 -34.22
N PHE A 161 12.47 -2.56 -34.97
CA PHE A 161 12.63 -3.76 -35.80
C PHE A 161 11.67 -3.70 -36.98
#